data_AF-A0A940PYE7-F1
#
_entry.id   AF-A0A940PYE7-F1
#
_cell.length_a   1.000
_cell.length_b   1.000
_cell.length_c   1.000
_cell.angle_alpha   90.00
_cell.angle_beta   90.00
_cell.angle_gamma   90.00
#
_symmetry.space_group_name_H-M   'P 1'
#
loop_
_entity.id
_entity.type
_entity.pdbx_description
1 polymer ?
#
loop_
_entity_poly.entity_id
_entity_poly.type
_entity_poly.pdbx_seq_one_letter_code
_entity_poly.pdbx_strand_id
1 'polypeptide(L)'
;MDGTKWSRTEREWSTEGKNDVGSNDFFKTERFCGMNIDKELEDIFDDPLLEISNREAELFDIPKDMRKAMKKNKADYVAQHKLCENFDEYRPLFQQVHRDLRRGKRSLVKVSKTINLLPGHYYIVDGQMLLLEMIGEKKQSSNSLPDGRTRCIYENGTESDILLQTLRKNVVSNGYAVTELQEESEEKFFSNADLTDGDKVTGYIYVLSSLSDNPAIKRQKDLYKIGFSTNTVEERVANAAHEPTYLMAPVKIVATYKVVNLNSQKFEDLIHQILRVVQFHVTVVDDKGISHEPQEWFVVPLDVVNVIIEKVTDGSITGYTYNPEMQCLEKRIVKKESTFNTKDMRVLSLNIKKRYFDEIINGTKKVEYRELKQTTLNKYTYIDEADGKRYLRRYDALRLFVGYHKDRESALVQVVDTKYADGIVEYYLGAILEHV
;
A
#
# COMPACT_ATOMS: atom_id res chain seq x y z
N MET A 1 -30.22 -9.69 62.74
CA MET A 1 -29.68 -8.35 62.41
C MET A 1 -28.83 -8.49 61.16
N ASP A 2 -29.38 -8.91 60.02
CA ASP A 2 -30.49 -8.36 59.21
C ASP A 2 -29.99 -7.20 58.31
N GLY A 3 -30.27 -7.16 57.00
CA GLY A 3 -30.96 -8.15 56.16
C GLY A 3 -31.98 -7.49 55.23
N THR A 4 -31.96 -7.86 53.94
CA THR A 4 -32.84 -7.32 52.87
C THR A 4 -32.77 -5.79 52.67
N LYS A 5 -33.35 -5.15 51.63
CA LYS A 5 -34.17 -5.57 50.48
C LYS A 5 -33.98 -4.53 49.36
N TRP A 6 -33.97 -4.93 48.09
CA TRP A 6 -34.53 -4.14 46.98
C TRP A 6 -35.08 -5.09 45.90
N SER A 7 -36.10 -4.64 45.17
CA SER A 7 -37.13 -5.53 44.60
C SER A 7 -37.10 -5.67 43.08
N ARG A 8 -37.32 -6.91 42.62
CA ARG A 8 -37.70 -7.27 41.25
C ARG A 8 -39.13 -6.77 40.97
N THR A 9 -39.38 -6.27 39.76
CA THR A 9 -40.73 -5.87 39.33
C THR A 9 -41.08 -6.62 38.04
N GLU A 10 -42.12 -7.43 38.08
CA GLU A 10 -42.65 -8.14 36.91
C GLU A 10 -43.75 -7.32 36.24
N ARG A 11 -44.01 -7.58 34.96
CA ARG A 11 -45.28 -7.22 34.33
C ARG A 11 -45.57 -8.18 33.18
N GLU A 12 -46.72 -8.84 33.26
CA GLU A 12 -47.13 -9.92 32.36
C GLU A 12 -47.59 -9.38 31.00
N TRP A 13 -47.65 -10.28 30.00
CA TRP A 13 -48.29 -10.02 28.71
C TRP A 13 -49.70 -10.63 28.69
N SER A 14 -50.67 -9.88 28.17
CA SER A 14 -52.03 -10.38 27.99
C SER A 14 -52.12 -11.28 26.75
N THR A 15 -52.76 -12.43 26.89
CA THR A 15 -53.07 -13.35 25.78
C THR A 15 -54.38 -13.00 25.11
N GLU A 16 -54.44 -13.06 23.78
CA GLU A 16 -55.68 -13.25 23.04
C GLU A 16 -55.41 -14.00 21.73
N GLY A 17 -56.32 -14.87 21.28
CA GLY A 17 -56.10 -15.68 20.08
C GLY A 17 -57.31 -16.50 19.63
N LYS A 18 -57.41 -16.70 18.31
CA LYS A 18 -58.27 -17.62 17.54
C LYS A 18 -57.45 -18.06 16.31
N ASN A 19 -57.33 -19.33 15.89
CA ASN A 19 -58.35 -20.29 15.42
C ASN A 19 -59.07 -19.78 14.14
N ASP A 20 -59.29 -20.52 13.04
CA ASP A 20 -59.00 -21.93 12.65
C ASP A 20 -59.34 -22.12 11.14
N VAL A 21 -59.00 -23.14 10.32
CA VAL A 21 -58.26 -24.44 10.42
C VAL A 21 -57.55 -24.73 9.06
N GLY A 22 -56.46 -25.51 9.04
CA GLY A 22 -56.18 -26.52 7.98
C GLY A 22 -55.20 -26.19 6.82
N SER A 23 -54.36 -27.10 6.32
CA SER A 23 -54.15 -28.53 6.68
C SER A 23 -52.78 -29.06 6.22
N ASN A 24 -52.14 -29.91 7.05
CA ASN A 24 -51.10 -30.94 6.76
C ASN A 24 -49.75 -30.47 6.10
N ASP A 25 -48.58 -31.04 6.40
CA ASP A 25 -48.19 -32.08 7.37
C ASP A 25 -46.66 -32.03 7.69
N PHE A 26 -46.16 -33.03 8.43
CA PHE A 26 -44.73 -33.38 8.69
C PHE A 26 -44.00 -32.74 9.91
N PHE A 27 -44.10 -33.48 11.02
CA PHE A 27 -43.08 -33.74 12.05
C PHE A 27 -42.34 -32.59 12.78
N LYS A 28 -42.79 -32.42 14.04
CA LYS A 28 -42.20 -31.70 15.17
C LYS A 28 -40.66 -31.72 15.24
N THR A 29 -40.10 -30.56 15.55
CA THR A 29 -38.76 -30.42 16.14
C THR A 29 -38.76 -30.94 17.58
N GLU A 30 -38.03 -32.02 17.87
CA GLU A 30 -37.78 -32.44 19.26
C GLU A 30 -36.64 -31.63 19.89
N ARG A 31 -36.74 -31.42 21.20
CA ARG A 31 -35.73 -30.72 21.99
C ARG A 31 -34.63 -31.70 22.40
N PHE A 32 -33.44 -31.59 21.84
CA PHE A 32 -32.27 -32.21 22.48
C PHE A 32 -31.91 -31.41 23.73
N CYS A 33 -31.80 -32.12 24.86
CA CYS A 33 -31.63 -31.55 26.18
C CYS A 33 -30.24 -31.87 26.74
N GLY A 34 -29.49 -30.85 27.12
CA GLY A 34 -28.42 -30.96 28.11
C GLY A 34 -27.20 -31.81 27.74
N MET A 35 -26.44 -31.40 26.71
CA MET A 35 -24.99 -31.65 26.71
C MET A 35 -24.36 -30.67 27.72
N ASN A 36 -23.70 -31.18 28.76
CA ASN A 36 -23.02 -30.36 29.75
C ASN A 36 -21.53 -30.33 29.42
N ILE A 37 -21.11 -29.30 28.68
CA ILE A 37 -19.76 -29.19 28.08
C ILE A 37 -18.66 -29.35 29.14
N ASP A 38 -18.84 -28.78 30.33
CA ASP A 38 -17.86 -28.91 31.42
C ASP A 38 -17.62 -30.37 31.80
N LYS A 39 -18.66 -31.21 31.75
CA LYS A 39 -18.60 -32.63 32.06
C LYS A 39 -18.04 -33.48 30.91
N GLU A 40 -18.35 -33.12 29.67
CA GLU A 40 -17.72 -33.73 28.49
C GLU A 40 -16.21 -33.40 28.43
N LEU A 41 -15.79 -32.26 28.99
CA LEU A 41 -14.38 -31.93 29.18
C LEU A 41 -13.75 -32.70 30.34
N GLU A 42 -14.44 -32.89 31.47
CA GLU A 42 -13.99 -33.79 32.56
C GLU A 42 -13.79 -35.22 32.05
N ASP A 43 -14.80 -35.79 31.36
CA ASP A 43 -14.74 -37.14 30.77
C ASP A 43 -13.63 -37.28 29.69
N ILE A 44 -13.13 -36.18 29.10
CA ILE A 44 -11.97 -36.16 28.19
C ILE A 44 -10.64 -36.06 28.96
N PHE A 45 -10.57 -35.29 30.04
CA PHE A 45 -9.34 -35.13 30.83
C PHE A 45 -9.02 -36.35 31.71
N ASP A 46 -10.02 -37.14 32.10
CA ASP A 46 -9.88 -38.39 32.85
C ASP A 46 -9.66 -39.64 31.95
N ASP A 47 -9.42 -39.47 30.64
CA ASP A 47 -9.09 -40.60 29.74
C ASP A 47 -7.69 -41.17 30.07
N PRO A 48 -7.55 -42.47 30.41
CA PRO A 48 -6.26 -43.10 30.69
C PRO A 48 -5.30 -43.15 29.48
N LEU A 49 -5.73 -42.79 28.26
CA LEU A 49 -4.83 -42.50 27.14
C LEU A 49 -4.06 -41.16 27.28
N LEU A 50 -4.46 -40.30 28.21
CA LEU A 50 -3.79 -39.03 28.54
C LEU A 50 -2.94 -39.10 29.82
N GLU A 51 -2.83 -40.25 30.49
CA GLU A 51 -1.89 -40.48 31.60
C GLU A 51 -0.42 -40.54 31.11
N ILE A 52 0.09 -39.39 30.67
CA ILE A 52 1.49 -39.18 30.31
C ILE A 52 2.36 -39.48 31.54
N SER A 53 3.29 -40.43 31.43
CA SER A 53 4.12 -40.80 32.58
C SER A 53 5.06 -39.66 32.98
N ASN A 54 5.48 -39.63 34.25
CA ASN A 54 6.45 -38.65 34.75
C ASN A 54 7.79 -38.61 33.97
N ARG A 55 8.08 -39.62 33.14
CA ARG A 55 9.25 -39.67 32.24
C ARG A 55 9.02 -38.99 30.89
N GLU A 56 7.77 -38.88 30.45
CA GLU A 56 7.38 -38.27 29.18
C GLU A 56 7.02 -36.79 29.37
N ALA A 57 6.65 -36.38 30.58
CA ALA A 57 6.59 -34.97 30.97
C ALA A 57 7.93 -34.22 30.74
N GLU A 58 9.08 -34.89 30.89
CA GLU A 58 10.40 -34.33 30.58
C GLU A 58 10.58 -33.99 29.09
N LEU A 59 9.81 -34.62 28.19
CA LEU A 59 9.87 -34.37 26.74
C LEU A 59 9.23 -33.03 26.34
N PHE A 60 8.31 -32.52 27.16
CA PHE A 60 7.69 -31.20 26.99
C PHE A 60 8.48 -30.10 27.71
N ASP A 61 9.47 -30.45 28.55
CA ASP A 61 10.16 -29.44 29.36
C ASP A 61 11.25 -28.70 28.56
N ILE A 62 11.04 -27.39 28.37
CA ILE A 62 11.82 -26.56 27.45
C ILE A 62 13.31 -26.57 27.85
N PRO A 63 14.23 -27.01 26.97
CA PRO A 63 15.67 -27.09 27.27
C PRO A 63 16.26 -25.77 27.78
N LYS A 64 17.19 -25.86 28.74
CA LYS A 64 17.73 -24.70 29.47
C LYS A 64 18.34 -23.60 28.56
N ASP A 65 18.85 -23.97 27.39
CA ASP A 65 19.36 -23.02 26.40
C ASP A 65 18.26 -22.31 25.60
N MET A 66 17.12 -22.97 25.33
CA MET A 66 15.92 -22.31 24.81
C MET A 66 15.28 -21.38 25.87
N ARG A 67 15.36 -21.73 27.16
CA ARG A 67 14.93 -20.82 28.24
C ARG A 67 15.75 -19.52 28.30
N LYS A 68 17.01 -19.50 27.82
CA LYS A 68 17.76 -18.24 27.60
C LYS A 68 17.18 -17.42 26.44
N ALA A 69 16.84 -18.06 25.31
CA ALA A 69 16.25 -17.36 24.17
C ALA A 69 14.85 -16.77 24.46
N MET A 70 14.09 -17.40 25.38
CA MET A 70 12.81 -16.87 25.86
C MET A 70 12.94 -15.71 26.86
N LYS A 71 14.13 -15.40 27.39
CA LYS A 71 14.39 -14.14 28.12
C LYS A 71 14.51 -12.94 27.16
N LYS A 72 13.47 -12.71 26.36
CA LYS A 72 13.14 -11.34 25.93
C LYS A 72 12.80 -10.56 27.20
N ASN A 73 13.32 -9.34 27.34
CA ASN A 73 12.91 -8.47 28.43
C ASN A 73 11.38 -8.32 28.37
N LYS A 74 10.69 -8.57 29.49
CA LYS A 74 9.30 -8.12 29.64
C LYS A 74 9.32 -6.61 29.48
N ALA A 75 8.43 -6.05 28.65
CA ALA A 75 8.36 -4.61 28.51
C ALA A 75 7.88 -4.01 29.84
N ASP A 76 8.71 -3.19 30.48
CA ASP A 76 8.40 -2.61 31.81
C ASP A 76 7.14 -1.73 31.81
N TYR A 77 6.71 -1.30 30.61
CA TYR A 77 5.43 -0.64 30.39
C TYR A 77 4.93 -0.91 28.96
N VAL A 78 3.74 -1.50 28.84
CA VAL A 78 3.00 -1.64 27.57
C VAL A 78 2.23 -0.33 27.33
N ALA A 79 2.33 0.23 26.12
CA ALA A 79 1.59 1.44 25.77
C ALA A 79 0.07 1.21 25.85
N GLN A 80 -0.64 2.12 26.51
CA GLN A 80 -2.09 2.02 26.71
C GLN A 80 -2.80 3.09 25.88
N HIS A 81 -3.89 2.71 25.24
CA HIS A 81 -4.82 3.66 24.63
C HIS A 81 -5.61 4.36 25.74
N LYS A 82 -5.48 5.68 25.82
CA LYS A 82 -6.26 6.55 26.72
C LYS A 82 -7.25 7.35 25.89
N LEU A 83 -8.34 7.81 26.49
CA LEU A 83 -9.24 8.76 25.84
C LEU A 83 -8.54 10.13 25.77
N CYS A 84 -8.53 10.78 24.61
CA CYS A 84 -7.91 12.09 24.43
C CYS A 84 -8.92 13.20 24.76
N GLU A 85 -8.70 13.90 25.88
CA GLU A 85 -9.63 14.92 26.40
C GLU A 85 -9.80 16.13 25.44
N ASN A 86 -8.77 16.44 24.65
CA ASN A 86 -8.79 17.53 23.65
C ASN A 86 -9.25 17.10 22.25
N PHE A 87 -9.83 15.91 22.06
CA PHE A 87 -10.05 15.34 20.72
C PHE A 87 -10.86 16.24 19.77
N ASP A 88 -11.81 17.04 20.25
CA ASP A 88 -12.61 17.92 19.41
C ASP A 88 -11.80 19.02 18.69
N GLU A 89 -10.58 19.35 19.16
CA GLU A 89 -9.64 20.25 18.44
C GLU A 89 -9.01 19.56 17.22
N TYR A 90 -8.71 18.26 17.32
CA TYR A 90 -8.04 17.48 16.26
C TYR A 90 -9.04 16.83 15.29
N ARG A 91 -10.27 16.58 15.73
CA ARG A 91 -11.37 16.03 14.93
C ARG A 91 -11.61 16.77 13.59
N PRO A 92 -11.70 18.12 13.52
CA PRO A 92 -11.81 18.82 12.24
C PRO A 92 -10.56 18.68 11.36
N LEU A 93 -9.36 18.55 11.96
CA LEU A 93 -8.12 18.34 11.23
C LEU A 93 -8.11 16.98 10.52
N PHE A 94 -8.44 15.88 11.22
CA PHE A 94 -8.56 14.56 10.59
C PHE A 94 -9.59 14.56 9.45
N GLN A 95 -10.75 15.20 9.65
CA GLN A 95 -11.75 15.37 8.59
C GLN A 95 -11.22 16.19 7.40
N GLN A 96 -10.36 17.18 7.64
CA GLN A 96 -9.70 17.93 6.57
C GLN A 96 -8.69 17.07 5.82
N VAL A 97 -7.84 16.30 6.51
CA VAL A 97 -6.88 15.38 5.87
C VAL A 97 -7.61 14.35 5.00
N HIS A 98 -8.73 13.79 5.47
CA HIS A 98 -9.58 12.90 4.66
C HIS A 98 -10.22 13.58 3.43
N ARG A 99 -10.56 14.87 3.50
CA ARG A 99 -11.00 15.66 2.32
C ARG A 99 -9.83 15.94 1.37
N ASP A 100 -8.66 16.30 1.90
CA ASP A 100 -7.46 16.61 1.12
C ASP A 100 -6.91 15.37 0.39
N LEU A 101 -7.03 14.18 0.99
CA LEU A 101 -6.69 12.89 0.39
C LEU A 101 -7.63 12.51 -0.76
N ARG A 102 -8.95 12.65 -0.59
CA ARG A 102 -9.92 12.44 -1.68
C ARG A 102 -9.71 13.42 -2.83
N ARG A 103 -9.42 14.69 -2.51
CA ARG A 103 -9.10 15.76 -3.46
C ARG A 103 -7.66 15.73 -4.02
N GLY A 104 -6.84 14.72 -3.69
CA GLY A 104 -5.48 14.59 -4.24
C GLY A 104 -4.45 15.64 -3.81
N LYS A 105 -4.84 16.64 -3.00
CA LYS A 105 -3.96 17.65 -2.38
C LYS A 105 -2.86 17.02 -1.51
N ARG A 106 -3.16 15.83 -0.99
CA ARG A 106 -2.24 14.91 -0.32
C ARG A 106 -2.36 13.54 -0.97
N SER A 107 -1.32 12.72 -0.86
CA SER A 107 -1.33 11.32 -1.28
C SER A 107 -0.83 10.41 -0.17
N LEU A 108 -1.15 9.11 -0.24
CA LEU A 108 -0.56 8.11 0.64
C LEU A 108 0.78 7.62 0.08
N VAL A 109 1.82 7.59 0.91
CA VAL A 109 3.15 7.06 0.57
C VAL A 109 3.46 5.88 1.48
N LYS A 110 3.75 4.71 0.89
CA LYS A 110 4.11 3.52 1.68
C LYS A 110 5.50 3.71 2.32
N VAL A 111 5.59 3.50 3.63
CA VAL A 111 6.77 3.89 4.41
C VAL A 111 7.83 2.78 4.41
N SER A 112 9.01 3.09 3.88
CA SER A 112 10.18 2.21 3.95
C SER A 112 10.94 2.32 5.27
N LYS A 113 11.61 1.23 5.69
CA LYS A 113 12.34 1.10 6.97
C LYS A 113 13.36 2.21 7.25
N THR A 114 13.86 2.86 6.21
CA THR A 114 14.84 3.96 6.24
C THR A 114 14.25 5.33 6.56
N ILE A 115 12.94 5.53 6.36
CA ILE A 115 12.28 6.82 6.57
C ILE A 115 12.19 7.11 8.07
N ASN A 116 12.49 8.35 8.46
CA ASN A 116 12.25 8.85 9.81
C ASN A 116 10.84 9.41 9.90
N LEU A 117 10.11 9.02 10.94
CA LEU A 117 8.83 9.65 11.28
C LEU A 117 9.11 11.04 11.90
N LEU A 118 8.27 12.01 11.57
CA LEU A 118 8.43 13.41 11.93
C LEU A 118 7.21 13.89 12.73
N PRO A 119 7.39 14.73 13.76
CA PRO A 119 6.28 15.33 14.50
C PRO A 119 5.49 16.31 13.63
N GLY A 120 4.18 16.40 13.85
CA GLY A 120 3.23 17.17 13.03
C GLY A 120 2.64 16.42 11.83
N HIS A 121 3.17 15.24 11.47
CA HIS A 121 2.71 14.48 10.31
C HIS A 121 1.63 13.43 10.65
N TYR A 122 0.80 13.15 9.66
CA TYR A 122 -0.26 12.15 9.72
C TYR A 122 0.23 10.84 9.10
N TYR A 123 -0.09 9.74 9.76
CA TYR A 123 0.19 8.38 9.32
C TYR A 123 -1.09 7.55 9.39
N ILE A 124 -1.14 6.43 8.66
CA ILE A 124 -2.21 5.44 8.74
C ILE A 124 -1.58 4.12 9.17
N VAL A 125 -2.24 3.39 10.08
CA VAL A 125 -1.84 2.07 10.58
C VAL A 125 -3.11 1.22 10.67
N ASP A 126 -3.11 0.05 10.02
CA ASP A 126 -4.22 -0.92 10.08
C ASP A 126 -5.60 -0.28 9.74
N GLY A 127 -5.61 0.58 8.71
CA GLY A 127 -6.78 1.33 8.24
C GLY A 127 -7.11 2.61 9.03
N GLN A 128 -6.49 2.83 10.18
CA GLN A 128 -6.77 3.97 11.06
C GLN A 128 -5.75 5.10 10.93
N MET A 129 -6.22 6.34 10.81
CA MET A 129 -5.37 7.54 10.81
C MET A 129 -4.93 7.95 12.22
N LEU A 130 -3.66 8.32 12.35
CA LEU A 130 -3.04 8.89 13.54
C LEU A 130 -2.21 10.14 13.20
N LEU A 131 -2.20 11.10 14.11
CA LEU A 131 -1.31 12.26 14.12
C LEU A 131 -0.16 11.99 15.10
N LEU A 132 1.08 12.06 14.61
CA LEU A 132 2.27 12.05 15.46
C LEU A 132 2.52 13.48 15.95
N GLU A 133 1.94 13.86 17.08
CA GLU A 133 2.05 15.23 17.60
C GLU A 133 3.49 15.56 18.04
N MET A 134 4.06 14.73 18.90
CA MET A 134 5.35 15.00 19.54
C MET A 134 6.17 13.73 19.75
N ILE A 135 7.49 13.86 19.59
CA ILE A 135 8.49 12.85 19.93
C ILE A 135 9.26 13.39 21.15
N GLY A 136 9.17 12.70 22.29
CA GLY A 136 9.89 13.03 23.51
C GLY A 136 11.39 12.69 23.45
N GLU A 137 12.04 12.66 24.62
CA GLU A 137 13.50 12.43 24.72
C GLU A 137 13.97 11.18 23.94
N LYS A 138 14.87 11.41 22.98
CA LYS A 138 15.48 10.39 22.14
C LYS A 138 16.63 9.70 22.89
N LYS A 139 16.34 8.59 23.56
CA LYS A 139 17.34 7.74 24.22
C LYS A 139 17.89 6.75 23.18
N GLN A 140 19.15 6.32 23.32
CA GLN A 140 19.69 5.32 22.41
C GLN A 140 19.12 3.95 22.76
N SER A 141 18.35 3.37 21.84
CA SER A 141 17.88 1.99 21.91
C SER A 141 19.04 1.01 21.70
N SER A 142 18.86 -0.27 22.05
CA SER A 142 19.87 -1.34 21.94
C SER A 142 20.46 -1.54 20.53
N ASN A 143 19.81 -0.97 19.51
CA ASN A 143 20.22 -1.03 18.11
C ASN A 143 20.89 0.27 17.62
N SER A 144 21.38 1.12 18.53
CA SER A 144 22.03 2.42 18.24
C SER A 144 21.18 3.41 17.43
N LEU A 145 19.86 3.22 17.42
CA LEU A 145 18.89 4.17 16.87
C LEU A 145 18.28 5.02 18.00
N PRO A 146 17.99 6.30 17.75
CA PRO A 146 17.23 7.13 18.69
C PRO A 146 15.79 6.61 18.78
N ASP A 147 15.40 6.17 19.98
CA ASP A 147 14.04 5.79 20.31
C ASP A 147 13.52 6.67 21.45
N GLY A 148 12.22 6.93 21.45
CA GLY A 148 11.59 7.86 22.37
C GLY A 148 10.10 7.61 22.46
N ARG A 149 9.48 8.02 23.57
CA ARG A 149 8.02 8.03 23.70
C ARG A 149 7.44 9.05 22.73
N THR A 150 6.39 8.66 22.02
CA THR A 150 5.67 9.54 21.09
C THR A 150 4.25 9.75 21.60
N ARG A 151 3.71 10.96 21.43
CA ARG A 151 2.27 11.21 21.62
C ARG A 151 1.59 11.05 20.27
N CYS A 152 0.85 9.96 20.11
CA CYS A 152 0.09 9.65 18.90
C CYS A 152 -1.40 9.80 19.20
N ILE A 153 -2.08 10.67 18.46
CA ILE A 153 -3.53 10.91 18.58
C ILE A 153 -4.21 10.20 17.41
N TYR A 154 -5.21 9.37 17.67
CA TYR A 154 -5.93 8.59 16.67
C TYR A 154 -7.29 9.21 16.35
N GLU A 155 -7.79 9.00 15.12
CA GLU A 155 -9.07 9.55 14.67
C GLU A 155 -10.31 9.00 15.39
N ASN A 156 -10.17 7.97 16.24
CA ASN A 156 -11.23 7.47 17.12
C ASN A 156 -11.30 8.19 18.48
N GLY A 157 -10.49 9.23 18.71
CA GLY A 157 -10.42 9.93 19.99
C GLY A 157 -9.55 9.26 21.05
N THR A 158 -8.76 8.24 20.71
CA THR A 158 -7.74 7.70 21.62
C THR A 158 -6.37 8.36 21.41
N GLU A 159 -5.59 8.50 22.47
CA GLU A 159 -4.15 8.76 22.39
C GLU A 159 -3.35 7.55 22.88
N SER A 160 -2.13 7.38 22.38
CA SER A 160 -1.19 6.33 22.81
C SER A 160 0.22 6.89 22.95
N ASP A 161 0.92 6.45 23.99
CA ASP A 161 2.29 6.84 24.36
C ASP A 161 3.35 5.88 23.79
N ILE A 162 3.09 5.35 22.60
CA ILE A 162 3.89 4.31 21.94
C ILE A 162 5.35 4.74 21.72
N LEU A 163 6.27 3.77 21.69
CA LEU A 163 7.67 4.02 21.34
C LEU A 163 7.83 4.25 19.83
N LEU A 164 8.67 5.22 19.46
CA LEU A 164 8.97 5.58 18.06
C LEU A 164 9.43 4.37 17.24
N GLN A 165 10.20 3.45 17.82
CA GLN A 165 10.64 2.22 17.15
C GLN A 165 9.48 1.23 16.93
N THR A 166 8.43 1.23 17.76
CA THR A 166 7.23 0.40 17.56
C THR A 166 6.28 1.05 16.56
N LEU A 167 6.03 2.37 16.66
CA LEU A 167 5.29 3.12 15.65
C LEU A 167 5.91 2.92 14.25
N ARG A 168 7.24 3.03 14.13
CA ARG A 168 7.96 2.76 12.87
C ARG A 168 7.80 1.32 12.38
N LYS A 169 7.63 0.32 13.25
CA LYS A 169 7.34 -1.06 12.80
C LYS A 169 5.94 -1.14 12.21
N ASN A 170 4.92 -0.64 12.92
CA ASN A 170 3.52 -0.74 12.53
C ASN A 170 3.25 0.01 11.20
N VAL A 171 3.76 1.24 11.07
CA VAL A 171 3.63 2.05 9.84
C VAL A 171 4.37 1.39 8.65
N VAL A 172 5.46 0.65 8.89
CA VAL A 172 6.22 -0.05 7.84
C VAL A 172 5.59 -1.40 7.45
N SER A 173 4.87 -2.08 8.34
CA SER A 173 4.16 -3.33 8.01
C SER A 173 2.85 -3.06 7.29
N ASN A 174 1.94 -2.34 7.94
CA ASN A 174 0.54 -2.22 7.56
C ASN A 174 0.09 -0.75 7.48
N GLY A 175 0.99 0.14 7.04
CA GLY A 175 0.74 1.57 7.12
C GLY A 175 1.35 2.43 6.03
N TYR A 176 0.99 3.70 6.13
CA TYR A 176 1.24 4.75 5.14
C TYR A 176 1.60 6.06 5.84
N ALA A 177 2.41 6.88 5.21
CA ALA A 177 2.52 8.30 5.53
C ALA A 177 1.56 9.08 4.63
N VAL A 178 0.84 10.03 5.20
CA VAL A 178 0.15 11.05 4.42
C VAL A 178 1.18 12.11 4.07
N THR A 179 1.26 12.53 2.81
CA THR A 179 2.12 13.68 2.45
C THR A 179 1.63 14.95 3.13
N GLU A 180 2.52 15.93 3.28
CA GLU A 180 2.12 17.32 3.46
C GLU A 180 1.27 17.79 2.25
N LEU A 181 0.63 18.97 2.36
CA LEU A 181 0.04 19.58 1.17
C LEU A 181 1.14 19.82 0.15
N GLN A 182 0.86 19.55 -1.12
CA GLN A 182 1.60 20.21 -2.19
C GLN A 182 1.08 21.65 -2.35
N GLU A 183 1.48 22.54 -1.42
CA GLU A 183 1.38 24.00 -1.60
C GLU A 183 2.37 24.51 -2.65
N GLU A 184 2.28 23.97 -3.87
CA GLU A 184 2.93 24.50 -5.07
C GLU A 184 2.36 23.78 -6.32
N SER A 185 1.20 24.24 -6.83
CA SER A 185 0.77 24.07 -8.25
C SER A 185 -0.58 24.75 -8.57
N GLU A 186 -1.59 24.62 -7.71
CA GLU A 186 -2.99 24.92 -8.09
C GLU A 186 -3.24 26.37 -8.57
N GLU A 187 -2.52 27.36 -8.04
CA GLU A 187 -2.64 28.75 -8.48
C GLU A 187 -1.97 29.05 -9.84
N LYS A 188 -1.30 28.08 -10.47
CA LYS A 188 -0.59 28.25 -11.77
C LYS A 188 -1.21 27.53 -12.96
N PHE A 189 -2.26 26.72 -12.77
CA PHE A 189 -2.86 25.93 -13.86
C PHE A 189 -4.30 26.34 -14.25
N PHE A 190 -4.90 27.31 -13.55
CA PHE A 190 -6.17 27.93 -13.97
C PHE A 190 -5.98 29.27 -14.71
N SER A 191 -4.85 29.44 -15.41
CA SER A 191 -4.68 30.46 -16.44
C SER A 191 -5.43 30.05 -17.72
N ASN A 192 -6.58 30.67 -17.99
CA ASN A 192 -7.30 30.53 -19.27
C ASN A 192 -6.58 31.26 -20.44
N ALA A 193 -5.25 31.14 -20.53
CA ALA A 193 -4.39 31.88 -21.45
C ALA A 193 -3.02 31.20 -21.64
N ASP A 194 -3.01 29.96 -22.14
CA ASP A 194 -1.86 29.36 -22.86
C ASP A 194 -2.37 28.32 -23.88
N LEU A 195 -3.34 28.74 -24.71
CA LEU A 195 -3.65 28.06 -25.96
C LEU A 195 -2.76 28.64 -27.05
N THR A 196 -1.67 27.95 -27.37
CA THR A 196 -0.92 28.22 -28.61
C THR A 196 -1.80 27.88 -29.82
N ASP A 197 -1.77 28.72 -30.86
CA ASP A 197 -2.68 28.70 -32.02
C ASP A 197 -2.42 27.53 -33.01
N GLY A 198 -1.90 26.41 -32.49
CA GLY A 198 -1.70 25.14 -33.19
C GLY A 198 -2.18 23.91 -32.41
N ASP A 199 -2.65 24.07 -31.17
CA ASP A 199 -3.03 22.97 -30.28
C ASP A 199 -4.40 22.37 -30.63
N LYS A 200 -4.37 21.21 -31.29
CA LYS A 200 -5.57 20.46 -31.66
C LYS A 200 -6.16 19.75 -30.45
N VAL A 201 -7.29 20.26 -29.94
CA VAL A 201 -8.17 19.53 -29.01
C VAL A 201 -8.39 18.13 -29.56
N THR A 202 -7.94 17.13 -28.80
CA THR A 202 -7.82 15.74 -29.29
C THR A 202 -9.02 14.90 -28.87
N GLY A 203 -9.71 15.31 -27.80
CA GLY A 203 -11.01 14.77 -27.44
C GLY A 203 -11.51 15.26 -26.08
N TYR A 204 -12.52 14.54 -25.59
CA TYR A 204 -13.23 14.76 -24.34
C TYR A 204 -13.19 13.48 -23.52
N ILE A 205 -12.70 13.55 -22.28
CA ILE A 205 -12.93 12.52 -21.28
C ILE A 205 -14.28 12.82 -20.62
N TYR A 206 -15.14 11.82 -20.50
CA TYR A 206 -16.44 11.96 -19.85
C TYR A 206 -16.58 11.03 -18.65
N VAL A 207 -17.30 11.50 -17.63
CA VAL A 207 -17.70 10.74 -16.44
C VAL A 207 -19.21 10.74 -16.38
N LEU A 208 -19.82 9.56 -16.41
CA LEU A 208 -21.27 9.37 -16.47
C LEU A 208 -21.74 8.55 -15.27
N SER A 209 -22.98 8.77 -14.83
CA SER A 209 -23.66 7.91 -13.85
C SER A 209 -24.90 7.27 -14.49
N SER A 210 -25.17 6.01 -14.18
CA SER A 210 -26.35 5.31 -14.69
C SER A 210 -27.62 5.79 -13.98
N LEU A 211 -28.69 6.01 -14.74
CA LEU A 211 -30.04 6.22 -14.20
C LEU A 211 -30.89 4.93 -14.29
N SER A 212 -30.25 3.75 -14.36
CA SER A 212 -30.96 2.47 -14.39
C SER A 212 -31.74 2.20 -13.10
N ASP A 213 -33.00 1.79 -13.23
CA ASP A 213 -33.84 1.36 -12.11
C ASP A 213 -33.50 -0.03 -11.57
N ASN A 214 -32.55 -0.76 -12.20
CA ASN A 214 -32.10 -2.07 -11.72
C ASN A 214 -31.56 -1.95 -10.27
N PRO A 215 -32.13 -2.69 -9.30
CA PRO A 215 -31.74 -2.55 -7.89
C PRO A 215 -30.30 -2.99 -7.60
N ALA A 216 -29.63 -3.73 -8.49
CA ALA A 216 -28.19 -3.99 -8.36
C ALA A 216 -27.34 -2.73 -8.61
N ILE A 217 -27.69 -1.94 -9.62
CA ILE A 217 -27.03 -0.68 -9.99
C ILE A 217 -27.40 0.40 -8.97
N LYS A 218 -28.69 0.55 -8.68
CA LYS A 218 -29.27 1.60 -7.81
C LYS A 218 -28.86 1.52 -6.33
N ARG A 219 -28.34 0.37 -5.88
CA ARG A 219 -27.74 0.21 -4.54
C ARG A 219 -26.31 0.75 -4.45
N GLN A 220 -25.60 0.83 -5.57
CA GLN A 220 -24.18 1.17 -5.58
C GLN A 220 -23.97 2.68 -5.56
N LYS A 221 -23.31 3.17 -4.50
CA LYS A 221 -22.86 4.56 -4.42
C LYS A 221 -21.58 4.73 -5.25
N ASP A 222 -21.39 5.93 -5.78
CA ASP A 222 -20.19 6.33 -6.52
C ASP A 222 -19.83 5.40 -7.69
N LEU A 223 -20.86 4.84 -8.34
CA LEU A 223 -20.75 4.06 -9.57
C LEU A 223 -20.74 5.01 -10.78
N TYR A 224 -19.61 5.04 -11.48
CA TYR A 224 -19.40 5.86 -12.67
C TYR A 224 -18.87 5.06 -13.85
N LYS A 225 -19.24 5.48 -15.06
CA LYS A 225 -18.60 5.08 -16.30
C LYS A 225 -17.60 6.17 -16.70
N ILE A 226 -16.37 5.78 -17.00
CA ILE A 226 -15.32 6.69 -17.48
C ILE A 226 -14.97 6.27 -18.91
N GLY A 227 -14.92 7.22 -19.83
CA GLY A 227 -14.57 6.94 -21.24
C GLY A 227 -14.08 8.17 -21.98
N PHE A 228 -13.61 7.95 -23.21
CA PHE A 228 -13.10 8.99 -24.11
C PHE A 228 -13.98 9.14 -25.35
N SER A 229 -14.03 10.35 -25.92
CA SER A 229 -14.70 10.66 -27.19
C SER A 229 -13.92 11.71 -27.98
N THR A 230 -13.79 11.53 -29.29
CA THR A 230 -13.34 12.61 -30.20
C THR A 230 -14.45 13.64 -30.46
N ASN A 231 -15.70 13.20 -30.43
CA ASN A 231 -16.89 14.00 -30.69
C ASN A 231 -17.47 14.58 -29.38
N THR A 232 -18.51 15.40 -29.48
CA THR A 232 -19.22 15.89 -28.28
C THR A 232 -19.72 14.73 -27.42
N VAL A 233 -19.75 14.92 -26.10
CA VAL A 233 -20.18 13.86 -25.16
C VAL A 233 -21.68 13.61 -25.33
N GLU A 234 -22.41 14.68 -25.62
CA GLU A 234 -23.84 14.75 -25.87
C GLU A 234 -24.25 13.85 -27.06
N GLU A 235 -23.54 13.93 -28.19
CA GLU A 235 -23.74 13.00 -29.32
C GLU A 235 -23.41 11.55 -28.92
N ARG A 236 -22.31 11.33 -28.19
CA ARG A 236 -21.86 9.97 -27.84
C ARG A 236 -22.81 9.25 -26.88
N VAL A 237 -23.51 9.98 -26.00
CA VAL A 237 -24.49 9.40 -25.05
C VAL A 237 -25.94 9.45 -25.54
N ALA A 238 -26.24 10.09 -26.68
CA ALA A 238 -27.61 10.23 -27.19
C ALA A 238 -28.34 8.88 -27.41
N ASN A 239 -27.59 7.82 -27.73
CA ASN A 239 -28.10 6.46 -27.94
C ASN A 239 -27.88 5.51 -26.73
N ALA A 240 -27.46 6.02 -25.56
CA ALA A 240 -27.04 5.20 -24.43
C ALA A 240 -28.11 4.20 -23.93
N ALA A 241 -29.40 4.55 -24.05
CA ALA A 241 -30.50 3.65 -23.67
C ALA A 241 -30.56 2.35 -24.48
N HIS A 242 -30.02 2.32 -25.70
CA HIS A 242 -29.99 1.15 -26.60
C HIS A 242 -28.59 0.54 -26.77
N GLU A 243 -27.61 0.94 -25.95
CA GLU A 243 -26.25 0.40 -25.99
C GLU A 243 -25.97 -0.40 -24.70
N PRO A 244 -25.64 -1.71 -24.78
CA PRO A 244 -25.30 -2.51 -23.60
C PRO A 244 -24.07 -1.97 -22.85
N THR A 245 -23.19 -1.26 -23.55
CA THR A 245 -22.05 -0.48 -23.01
C THR A 245 -22.45 0.54 -21.92
N TYR A 246 -23.70 1.01 -21.92
CA TYR A 246 -24.27 1.92 -20.92
C TYR A 246 -25.34 1.25 -20.02
N LEU A 247 -25.37 -0.09 -19.99
CA LEU A 247 -26.32 -0.90 -19.20
C LEU A 247 -27.78 -0.78 -19.65
N MET A 248 -28.01 -0.45 -20.94
CA MET A 248 -29.34 -0.27 -21.55
C MET A 248 -30.23 0.70 -20.76
N ALA A 249 -29.62 1.80 -20.32
CA ALA A 249 -30.25 2.78 -19.45
C ALA A 249 -29.86 4.20 -19.88
N PRO A 250 -30.72 5.20 -19.64
CA PRO A 250 -30.30 6.59 -19.73
C PRO A 250 -29.15 6.86 -18.75
N VAL A 251 -28.22 7.70 -19.17
CA VAL A 251 -27.04 8.09 -18.38
C VAL A 251 -27.01 9.59 -18.16
N LYS A 252 -26.56 10.01 -16.99
CA LYS A 252 -26.35 11.41 -16.64
C LYS A 252 -24.87 11.77 -16.83
N ILE A 253 -24.58 12.83 -17.57
CA ILE A 253 -23.24 13.43 -17.59
C ILE A 253 -22.97 14.07 -16.21
N VAL A 254 -21.86 13.67 -15.58
CA VAL A 254 -21.45 14.15 -14.25
C VAL A 254 -20.28 15.13 -14.37
N ALA A 255 -19.31 14.81 -15.21
CA ALA A 255 -18.19 15.70 -15.53
C ALA A 255 -17.68 15.44 -16.96
N THR A 256 -17.13 16.47 -17.59
CA THR A 256 -16.53 16.45 -18.94
C THR A 256 -15.23 17.25 -18.92
N TYR A 257 -14.13 16.64 -19.38
CA TYR A 257 -12.80 17.23 -19.41
C TYR A 257 -12.31 17.31 -20.84
N LYS A 258 -11.87 18.50 -21.27
CA LYS A 258 -11.27 18.70 -22.60
C LYS A 258 -9.78 18.37 -22.53
N VAL A 259 -9.26 17.59 -23.47
CA VAL A 259 -7.86 17.16 -23.46
C VAL A 259 -7.18 17.35 -24.82
N VAL A 260 -5.89 17.68 -24.74
CA VAL A 260 -5.01 17.99 -25.88
C VAL A 260 -3.87 16.96 -25.89
N ASN A 261 -3.51 16.47 -27.08
CA ASN A 261 -2.44 15.51 -27.33
C ASN A 261 -2.55 14.16 -26.57
N LEU A 262 -3.75 13.80 -26.11
CA LEU A 262 -4.00 12.54 -25.40
C LEU A 262 -4.28 11.40 -26.39
N ASN A 263 -3.64 10.25 -26.17
CA ASN A 263 -3.92 9.02 -26.91
C ASN A 263 -5.01 8.20 -26.19
N SER A 264 -6.15 7.97 -26.86
CA SER A 264 -7.32 7.31 -26.26
C SER A 264 -7.03 5.91 -25.73
N GLN A 265 -6.39 5.05 -26.52
CA GLN A 265 -6.05 3.68 -26.11
C GLN A 265 -5.17 3.68 -24.84
N LYS A 266 -4.12 4.52 -24.81
CA LYS A 266 -3.24 4.63 -23.63
C LYS A 266 -3.95 5.21 -22.41
N PHE A 267 -4.96 6.06 -22.60
CA PHE A 267 -5.81 6.56 -21.51
C PHE A 267 -6.67 5.42 -20.95
N GLU A 268 -7.39 4.71 -21.82
CA GLU A 268 -8.26 3.59 -21.45
C GLU A 268 -7.46 2.47 -20.77
N ASP A 269 -6.37 1.99 -21.38
CA ASP A 269 -5.47 0.97 -20.81
C ASP A 269 -5.02 1.33 -19.38
N LEU A 270 -4.71 2.61 -19.13
CA LEU A 270 -4.23 3.12 -17.85
C LEU A 270 -5.34 3.28 -16.80
N ILE A 271 -6.51 3.79 -17.18
CA ILE A 271 -7.68 3.87 -16.30
C ILE A 271 -8.10 2.45 -15.91
N HIS A 272 -8.18 1.52 -16.86
CA HIS A 272 -8.43 0.11 -16.58
C HIS A 272 -7.35 -0.47 -15.66
N GLN A 273 -6.06 -0.22 -15.89
CA GLN A 273 -4.98 -0.72 -15.01
C GLN A 273 -5.11 -0.23 -13.56
N ILE A 274 -5.51 1.03 -13.34
CA ILE A 274 -5.56 1.65 -12.01
C ILE A 274 -6.87 1.30 -11.28
N LEU A 275 -8.00 1.33 -11.98
CA LEU A 275 -9.33 1.10 -11.39
C LEU A 275 -9.81 -0.36 -11.48
N ARG A 276 -9.01 -1.29 -12.03
CA ARG A 276 -9.33 -2.73 -12.09
C ARG A 276 -9.82 -3.33 -10.76
N VAL A 277 -9.27 -2.84 -9.65
CA VAL A 277 -9.59 -3.31 -8.29
C VAL A 277 -11.02 -2.93 -7.85
N VAL A 278 -11.62 -1.92 -8.49
CA VAL A 278 -13.00 -1.45 -8.25
C VAL A 278 -13.86 -1.45 -9.52
N GLN A 279 -13.51 -2.30 -10.49
CA GLN A 279 -14.32 -2.54 -11.68
C GLN A 279 -15.64 -3.22 -11.29
N PHE A 280 -16.76 -2.66 -11.75
CA PHE A 280 -18.09 -3.17 -11.46
C PHE A 280 -18.51 -4.21 -12.52
N HIS A 281 -18.37 -5.48 -12.18
CA HIS A 281 -18.78 -6.58 -13.04
C HIS A 281 -20.30 -6.74 -13.05
N VAL A 282 -20.92 -6.54 -14.21
CA VAL A 282 -22.37 -6.64 -14.42
C VAL A 282 -22.68 -7.18 -15.81
N THR A 283 -23.51 -8.20 -15.89
CA THR A 283 -24.01 -8.74 -17.17
C THR A 283 -25.33 -8.06 -17.53
N VAL A 284 -25.44 -7.57 -18.77
CA VAL A 284 -26.67 -7.03 -19.36
C VAL A 284 -26.99 -7.78 -20.65
N VAL A 285 -28.27 -7.87 -21.01
CA VAL A 285 -28.74 -8.65 -22.15
C VAL A 285 -29.35 -7.71 -23.18
N ASP A 286 -28.70 -7.56 -24.34
CA ASP A 286 -29.13 -6.71 -25.46
C ASP A 286 -30.56 -7.07 -25.93
N ASP A 287 -31.21 -6.16 -26.67
CA ASP A 287 -32.54 -6.37 -27.28
C ASP A 287 -32.58 -7.63 -28.19
N LYS A 288 -31.42 -8.15 -28.58
CA LYS A 288 -31.21 -9.37 -29.40
C LYS A 288 -30.98 -10.65 -28.56
N GLY A 289 -31.08 -10.58 -27.23
CA GLY A 289 -30.84 -11.70 -26.32
C GLY A 289 -29.36 -12.04 -26.06
N ILE A 290 -28.42 -11.19 -26.51
CA ILE A 290 -26.98 -11.41 -26.36
C ILE A 290 -26.52 -10.84 -25.00
N SER A 291 -25.83 -11.66 -24.20
CA SER A 291 -25.24 -11.23 -22.94
C SER A 291 -23.92 -10.50 -23.16
N HIS A 292 -23.80 -9.29 -22.61
CA HIS A 292 -22.62 -8.42 -22.65
C HIS A 292 -22.19 -8.02 -21.23
N GLU A 293 -20.90 -7.81 -21.03
CA GLU A 293 -20.30 -7.39 -19.75
C GLU A 293 -19.39 -6.17 -19.98
N PRO A 294 -19.88 -4.93 -19.79
CA PRO A 294 -19.11 -3.72 -20.05
C PRO A 294 -18.09 -3.45 -18.93
N GLN A 295 -16.81 -3.35 -19.32
CA GLN A 295 -15.68 -3.25 -18.38
C GLN A 295 -15.33 -1.82 -17.92
N GLU A 296 -16.01 -0.81 -18.47
CA GLU A 296 -15.76 0.63 -18.28
C GLU A 296 -16.50 1.24 -17.07
N TRP A 297 -17.08 0.41 -16.20
CA TRP A 297 -17.82 0.84 -15.00
C TRP A 297 -16.98 0.62 -13.74
N PHE A 298 -16.86 1.66 -12.90
CA PHE A 298 -16.00 1.67 -11.73
C PHE A 298 -16.69 2.25 -10.50
N VAL A 299 -16.34 1.74 -9.31
CA VAL A 299 -16.86 2.18 -8.01
C VAL A 299 -15.81 3.06 -7.33
N VAL A 300 -15.89 4.38 -7.53
CA VAL A 300 -14.84 5.32 -7.14
C VAL A 300 -15.42 6.72 -6.90
N PRO A 301 -15.11 7.40 -5.78
CA PRO A 301 -15.62 8.76 -5.54
C PRO A 301 -15.18 9.74 -6.63
N LEU A 302 -16.09 10.63 -7.05
CA LEU A 302 -15.85 11.59 -8.13
C LEU A 302 -14.59 12.45 -7.90
N ASP A 303 -14.34 12.88 -6.66
CA ASP A 303 -13.11 13.62 -6.29
C ASP A 303 -11.83 12.89 -6.79
N VAL A 304 -11.77 11.57 -6.66
CA VAL A 304 -10.60 10.77 -7.05
C VAL A 304 -10.53 10.60 -8.57
N VAL A 305 -11.67 10.50 -9.27
CA VAL A 305 -11.71 10.45 -10.74
C VAL A 305 -11.12 11.74 -11.33
N ASN A 306 -11.46 12.89 -10.74
CA ASN A 306 -10.93 14.19 -11.16
C ASN A 306 -9.40 14.23 -11.00
N VAL A 307 -8.89 13.82 -9.83
CA VAL A 307 -7.44 13.76 -9.55
C VAL A 307 -6.72 12.78 -10.49
N ILE A 308 -7.33 11.62 -10.81
CA ILE A 308 -6.76 10.69 -11.79
C ILE A 308 -6.61 11.39 -13.15
N ILE A 309 -7.64 12.07 -13.64
CA ILE A 309 -7.63 12.77 -14.93
C ILE A 309 -6.58 13.90 -14.96
N GLU A 310 -6.46 14.67 -13.87
CA GLU A 310 -5.40 15.68 -13.69
C GLU A 310 -3.99 15.05 -13.75
N LYS A 311 -3.75 13.98 -12.98
CA LYS A 311 -2.45 13.27 -12.97
C LYS A 311 -2.15 12.55 -14.29
N VAL A 312 -3.16 12.23 -15.10
CA VAL A 312 -2.96 11.70 -16.47
C VAL A 312 -2.56 12.81 -17.44
N THR A 313 -3.16 13.99 -17.33
CA THR A 313 -2.75 15.17 -18.11
C THR A 313 -1.30 15.58 -17.80
N ASP A 314 -0.92 15.53 -16.52
CA ASP A 314 0.45 15.73 -16.01
C ASP A 314 1.40 14.53 -16.26
N GLY A 315 0.88 13.38 -16.70
CA GLY A 315 1.64 12.14 -16.93
C GLY A 315 2.24 11.46 -15.68
N SER A 316 2.25 12.13 -14.52
CA SER A 316 2.82 11.60 -13.27
C SER A 316 2.02 10.44 -12.66
N ILE A 317 0.79 10.21 -13.13
CA ILE A 317 -0.10 9.07 -12.82
C ILE A 317 0.61 7.70 -12.83
N THR A 318 1.65 7.51 -13.64
CA THR A 318 2.42 6.25 -13.72
C THR A 318 3.08 5.86 -12.39
N GLY A 319 3.27 6.82 -11.47
CA GLY A 319 3.72 6.62 -10.09
C GLY A 319 2.61 6.37 -9.07
N TYR A 320 1.35 6.15 -9.47
CA TYR A 320 0.21 6.03 -8.53
C TYR A 320 -0.62 4.74 -8.75
N THR A 321 -1.27 4.30 -7.68
CA THR A 321 -2.19 3.17 -7.62
C THR A 321 -3.36 3.51 -6.71
N TYR A 322 -4.59 3.13 -7.08
CA TYR A 322 -5.78 3.39 -6.25
C TYR A 322 -5.90 2.37 -5.11
N ASN A 323 -6.19 2.84 -3.89
CA ASN A 323 -6.53 1.99 -2.75
C ASN A 323 -8.06 2.02 -2.51
N PRO A 324 -8.76 0.87 -2.56
CA PRO A 324 -10.20 0.80 -2.35
C PRO A 324 -10.64 0.98 -0.89
N GLU A 325 -9.80 0.64 0.09
CA GLU A 325 -10.09 0.76 1.53
C GLU A 325 -10.11 2.22 1.96
N MET A 326 -9.11 3.00 1.51
CA MET A 326 -8.97 4.43 1.83
C MET A 326 -9.65 5.36 0.82
N GLN A 327 -10.17 4.82 -0.29
CA GLN A 327 -10.76 5.57 -1.42
C GLN A 327 -9.88 6.73 -1.91
N CYS A 328 -8.58 6.50 -2.11
CA CYS A 328 -7.63 7.54 -2.54
C CYS A 328 -6.46 6.97 -3.36
N LEU A 329 -5.65 7.86 -3.96
CA LEU A 329 -4.42 7.47 -4.64
C LEU A 329 -3.25 7.28 -3.67
N GLU A 330 -2.64 6.10 -3.74
CA GLU A 330 -1.32 5.83 -3.19
C GLU A 330 -0.26 6.20 -4.23
N LYS A 331 0.76 6.93 -3.82
CA LYS A 331 1.98 7.14 -4.60
C LYS A 331 2.87 5.91 -4.45
N ARG A 332 2.82 5.01 -5.42
CA ARG A 332 3.74 3.89 -5.55
C ARG A 332 5.14 4.46 -5.73
N ILE A 333 6.05 4.16 -4.80
CA ILE A 333 7.49 4.35 -5.02
C ILE A 333 7.91 3.31 -6.07
N VAL A 334 7.68 3.62 -7.34
CA VAL A 334 8.13 2.83 -8.47
C VAL A 334 9.66 2.89 -8.44
N LYS A 335 10.27 1.71 -8.28
CA LYS A 335 11.72 1.57 -8.44
C LYS A 335 12.07 2.10 -9.82
N LYS A 336 13.06 3.00 -9.90
CA LYS A 336 13.84 3.08 -11.12
C LYS A 336 14.51 1.71 -11.26
N GLU A 337 14.07 0.92 -12.23
CA GLU A 337 14.78 -0.29 -12.61
C GLU A 337 15.82 0.09 -13.68
N SER A 338 16.90 -0.67 -13.74
CA SER A 338 18.01 -0.43 -14.68
C SER A 338 17.50 -0.57 -16.12
N THR A 339 17.33 0.53 -16.83
CA THR A 339 16.97 0.53 -18.26
C THR A 339 18.18 0.32 -19.17
N PHE A 340 19.40 0.47 -18.65
CA PHE A 340 20.63 0.28 -19.44
C PHE A 340 20.83 -1.20 -19.83
N ASN A 341 20.89 -1.47 -21.14
CA ASN A 341 21.16 -2.80 -21.67
C ASN A 341 22.62 -3.21 -21.45
N THR A 342 22.88 -4.16 -20.55
CA THR A 342 24.22 -4.66 -20.25
C THR A 342 24.56 -6.01 -20.92
N LYS A 343 23.78 -6.48 -21.90
CA LYS A 343 23.95 -7.84 -22.49
C LYS A 343 25.34 -8.10 -23.04
N ASP A 344 25.93 -7.09 -23.68
CA ASP A 344 27.23 -7.18 -24.37
C ASP A 344 28.40 -6.74 -23.48
N MET A 345 28.15 -6.44 -22.18
CA MET A 345 29.15 -5.92 -21.25
C MET A 345 29.44 -6.89 -20.09
N ARG A 346 30.72 -7.09 -19.79
CA ARG A 346 31.16 -7.73 -18.55
C ARG A 346 31.03 -6.74 -17.40
N VAL A 347 29.90 -6.79 -16.69
CA VAL A 347 29.60 -5.90 -15.56
C VAL A 347 29.96 -6.55 -14.22
N LEU A 348 30.76 -5.86 -13.40
CA LEU A 348 31.11 -6.31 -12.05
C LEU A 348 30.23 -5.65 -10.98
N SER A 349 29.36 -6.44 -10.34
CA SER A 349 28.54 -5.95 -9.21
C SER A 349 29.36 -5.83 -7.92
N LEU A 350 29.37 -4.64 -7.32
CA LEU A 350 30.10 -4.31 -6.09
C LEU A 350 29.24 -3.48 -5.12
N ASN A 351 29.26 -3.83 -3.82
CA ASN A 351 28.75 -2.95 -2.78
C ASN A 351 29.84 -1.94 -2.36
N ILE A 352 29.43 -0.71 -2.05
CA ILE A 352 30.29 0.42 -1.68
C ILE A 352 29.66 1.23 -0.52
N LYS A 353 30.45 2.04 0.21
CA LYS A 353 29.93 2.94 1.26
C LYS A 353 29.40 4.23 0.62
N LYS A 354 28.28 4.76 1.10
CA LYS A 354 27.58 5.94 0.52
C LYS A 354 28.54 7.10 0.18
N ARG A 355 29.39 7.56 1.10
CA ARG A 355 30.39 8.63 0.83
C ARG A 355 31.19 8.42 -0.47
N TYR A 356 31.67 7.19 -0.71
CA TYR A 356 32.47 6.87 -1.88
C TYR A 356 31.64 6.69 -3.15
N PHE A 357 30.34 6.38 -3.01
CA PHE A 357 29.39 6.40 -4.11
C PHE A 357 29.10 7.85 -4.51
N ASP A 358 28.78 8.72 -3.54
CA ASP A 358 28.53 10.14 -3.75
C ASP A 358 29.78 10.83 -4.38
N GLU A 359 31.00 10.51 -3.91
CA GLU A 359 32.27 10.97 -4.51
C GLU A 359 32.47 10.50 -5.97
N ILE A 360 32.00 9.31 -6.34
CA ILE A 360 32.07 8.81 -7.73
C ILE A 360 31.03 9.50 -8.60
N ILE A 361 29.79 9.67 -8.11
CA ILE A 361 28.71 10.37 -8.83
C ILE A 361 29.08 11.85 -9.08
N ASN A 362 29.71 12.50 -8.10
CA ASN A 362 30.23 13.87 -8.23
C ASN A 362 31.56 13.95 -9.01
N GLY A 363 32.08 12.83 -9.54
CA GLY A 363 33.30 12.78 -10.35
C GLY A 363 34.62 13.08 -9.62
N THR A 364 34.60 13.25 -8.29
CA THR A 364 35.78 13.55 -7.47
C THR A 364 36.63 12.30 -7.24
N LYS A 365 36.02 11.11 -7.16
CA LYS A 365 36.70 9.82 -7.04
C LYS A 365 36.68 9.07 -8.37
N LYS A 366 37.85 9.00 -9.03
CA LYS A 366 38.02 8.39 -10.37
C LYS A 366 38.70 7.01 -10.36
N VAL A 367 39.03 6.47 -9.19
CA VAL A 367 39.60 5.13 -9.04
C VAL A 367 38.90 4.40 -7.90
N GLU A 368 38.54 3.13 -8.11
CA GLU A 368 37.98 2.26 -7.08
C GLU A 368 38.86 1.03 -6.83
N TYR A 369 39.05 0.71 -5.54
CA TYR A 369 40.08 -0.23 -5.08
C TYR A 369 39.46 -1.50 -4.50
N ARG A 370 39.96 -2.68 -4.86
CA ARG A 370 39.48 -3.97 -4.33
C ARG A 370 40.62 -4.94 -4.03
N GLU A 371 40.77 -5.26 -2.75
CA GLU A 371 41.71 -6.23 -2.20
C GLU A 371 41.36 -7.68 -2.63
N LEU A 372 42.34 -8.40 -3.18
CA LEU A 372 42.20 -9.78 -3.68
C LEU A 372 42.28 -10.81 -2.53
N LYS A 373 41.18 -10.97 -1.80
CA LYS A 373 41.06 -12.03 -0.79
C LYS A 373 40.84 -13.39 -1.46
N GLN A 374 41.42 -14.46 -0.90
CA GLN A 374 41.32 -15.84 -1.42
C GLN A 374 39.86 -16.27 -1.70
N THR A 375 38.94 -15.96 -0.78
CA THR A 375 37.49 -16.22 -0.91
C THR A 375 36.82 -15.50 -2.08
N THR A 376 37.42 -14.43 -2.58
CA THR A 376 36.94 -13.63 -3.72
C THR A 376 37.80 -13.79 -4.98
N LEU A 377 38.84 -14.62 -4.94
CA LEU A 377 39.89 -14.63 -5.98
C LEU A 377 39.32 -14.94 -7.37
N ASN A 378 38.40 -15.90 -7.47
CA ASN A 378 37.72 -16.28 -8.71
C ASN A 378 36.78 -15.19 -9.28
N LYS A 379 36.37 -14.20 -8.47
CA LYS A 379 35.57 -13.05 -8.92
C LYS A 379 36.41 -12.02 -9.67
N TYR A 380 37.69 -11.91 -9.33
CA TYR A 380 38.60 -10.91 -9.91
C TYR A 380 39.61 -11.51 -10.90
N THR A 381 39.77 -12.83 -10.91
CA THR A 381 40.74 -13.54 -11.76
C THR A 381 40.14 -14.78 -12.40
N TYR A 382 40.78 -15.28 -13.44
CA TYR A 382 40.57 -16.62 -14.01
C TYR A 382 41.91 -17.35 -14.09
N ILE A 383 41.87 -18.67 -14.25
CA ILE A 383 43.03 -19.47 -14.63
C ILE A 383 42.84 -19.79 -16.12
N ASP A 384 43.91 -19.68 -16.91
CA ASP A 384 43.90 -20.13 -18.30
C ASP A 384 44.22 -21.63 -18.34
N GLU A 385 43.40 -22.40 -19.07
CA GLU A 385 43.55 -23.86 -19.17
C GLU A 385 44.74 -24.28 -20.04
N ALA A 386 45.25 -23.38 -20.91
CA ALA A 386 46.37 -23.66 -21.80
C ALA A 386 47.74 -23.55 -21.12
N ASP A 387 47.90 -22.72 -20.09
CA ASP A 387 49.19 -22.52 -19.42
C ASP A 387 49.16 -22.63 -17.88
N GLY A 388 47.97 -22.82 -17.29
CA GLY A 388 47.75 -22.96 -15.85
C GLY A 388 47.98 -21.68 -15.04
N LYS A 389 48.27 -20.54 -15.68
CA LYS A 389 48.54 -19.27 -14.99
C LYS A 389 47.26 -18.49 -14.74
N ARG A 390 47.38 -17.53 -13.82
CA ARG A 390 46.24 -16.81 -13.25
C ARG A 390 46.21 -15.36 -13.71
N TYR A 391 45.18 -15.00 -14.48
CA TYR A 391 45.02 -13.72 -15.15
C TYR A 391 43.90 -12.87 -14.54
N LEU A 392 44.05 -11.55 -14.61
CA LEU A 392 43.06 -10.59 -14.10
C LEU A 392 41.85 -10.52 -15.04
N ARG A 393 40.63 -10.62 -14.50
CA ARG A 393 39.39 -10.41 -15.27
C ARG A 393 39.22 -8.92 -15.56
N ARG A 394 39.26 -8.57 -16.85
CA ARG A 394 38.80 -7.26 -17.34
C ARG A 394 37.27 -7.21 -17.32
N TYR A 395 36.75 -6.04 -16.96
CA TYR A 395 35.34 -5.70 -16.88
C TYR A 395 35.12 -4.35 -17.56
N ASP A 396 34.00 -4.18 -18.22
CA ASP A 396 33.70 -2.99 -19.03
C ASP A 396 32.95 -1.92 -18.23
N ALA A 397 32.26 -2.34 -17.16
CA ALA A 397 31.64 -1.46 -16.17
C ALA A 397 31.58 -2.09 -14.78
N LEU A 398 31.51 -1.25 -13.75
CA LEU A 398 31.14 -1.62 -12.38
C LEU A 398 29.68 -1.25 -12.16
N ARG A 399 28.86 -2.17 -11.63
CA ARG A 399 27.56 -1.82 -11.04
C ARG A 399 27.73 -1.66 -9.53
N LEU A 400 27.77 -0.42 -9.09
CA LEU A 400 27.96 -0.01 -7.70
C LEU A 400 26.60 0.02 -6.98
N PHE A 401 26.59 -0.41 -5.71
CA PHE A 401 25.39 -0.45 -4.88
C PHE A 401 25.65 0.05 -3.45
N VAL A 402 24.74 0.89 -2.93
CA VAL A 402 24.82 1.41 -1.55
C VAL A 402 24.10 0.48 -0.58
N GLY A 403 24.83 -0.49 -0.04
CA GLY A 403 24.32 -1.42 0.98
C GLY A 403 23.48 -2.59 0.44
N TYR A 404 22.55 -3.10 1.27
CA TYR A 404 21.94 -4.43 1.13
C TYR A 404 20.40 -4.45 1.13
N HIS A 405 19.73 -3.30 1.11
CA HIS A 405 18.27 -3.22 1.04
C HIS A 405 17.76 -3.38 -0.40
N LYS A 406 16.48 -3.74 -0.58
CA LYS A 406 15.86 -4.02 -1.90
C LYS A 406 15.72 -2.78 -2.79
N ASP A 407 15.83 -1.59 -2.20
CA ASP A 407 15.51 -0.28 -2.79
C ASP A 407 16.75 0.63 -2.74
N ARG A 408 17.92 0.02 -2.94
CA ARG A 408 19.24 0.64 -2.75
C ARG A 408 19.69 1.45 -3.95
N GLU A 409 20.22 2.64 -3.69
CA GLU A 409 20.91 3.50 -4.66
C GLU A 409 21.96 2.68 -5.43
N SER A 410 21.98 2.85 -6.75
CA SER A 410 22.92 2.16 -7.63
C SER A 410 23.40 3.03 -8.79
N ALA A 411 24.52 2.61 -9.38
CA ALA A 411 25.07 3.25 -10.56
C ALA A 411 25.82 2.24 -11.42
N LEU A 412 25.74 2.39 -12.73
CA LEU A 412 26.61 1.71 -13.68
C LEU A 412 27.68 2.70 -14.12
N VAL A 413 28.95 2.38 -13.85
CA VAL A 413 30.09 3.26 -14.15
C VAL A 413 31.07 2.51 -15.04
N GLN A 414 31.44 3.11 -16.16
CA GLN A 414 32.38 2.53 -17.13
C GLN A 414 33.76 2.29 -16.47
N VAL A 415 34.43 1.21 -16.86
CA VAL A 415 35.85 0.97 -16.53
C VAL A 415 36.69 1.35 -17.75
N VAL A 416 37.68 2.21 -17.56
CA VAL A 416 38.61 2.66 -18.61
C VAL A 416 39.90 1.82 -18.60
N ASP A 417 40.40 1.48 -17.41
CA ASP A 417 41.54 0.58 -17.22
C ASP A 417 41.38 -0.19 -15.91
N THR A 418 42.12 -1.29 -15.79
CA THR A 418 42.22 -2.10 -14.57
C THR A 418 43.69 -2.46 -14.33
N LYS A 419 44.23 -2.09 -13.16
CA LYS A 419 45.60 -2.43 -12.76
C LYS A 419 45.60 -3.34 -11.55
N TYR A 420 46.74 -3.97 -11.31
CA TYR A 420 46.98 -4.80 -10.14
C TYR A 420 48.35 -4.46 -9.56
N ALA A 421 48.38 -4.13 -8.26
CA ALA A 421 49.58 -3.87 -7.49
C ALA A 421 49.36 -4.36 -6.05
N ASP A 422 50.35 -5.01 -5.45
CA ASP A 422 50.43 -5.33 -4.01
C ASP A 422 49.16 -5.94 -3.38
N GLY A 423 48.50 -6.85 -4.10
CA GLY A 423 47.26 -7.52 -3.64
C GLY A 423 45.97 -6.73 -3.89
N ILE A 424 46.03 -5.56 -4.53
CA ILE A 424 44.91 -4.66 -4.79
C ILE A 424 44.65 -4.54 -6.29
N VAL A 425 43.38 -4.67 -6.70
CA VAL A 425 42.90 -4.29 -8.03
C VAL A 425 42.45 -2.83 -8.01
N GLU A 426 42.99 -2.04 -8.93
CA GLU A 426 42.54 -0.67 -9.21
C GLU A 426 41.63 -0.66 -10.44
N TYR A 427 40.42 -0.12 -10.30
CA TYR A 427 39.50 0.14 -11.41
C TYR A 427 39.47 1.65 -11.70
N TYR A 428 39.96 2.04 -12.86
CA TYR A 428 39.93 3.44 -13.32
C TYR A 428 38.57 3.72 -13.95
N LEU A 429 37.85 4.69 -13.39
CA LEU A 429 36.43 4.93 -13.68
C LEU A 429 36.28 5.98 -14.78
N GLY A 430 35.39 5.70 -15.73
CA GLY A 430 35.03 6.56 -16.86
C GLY A 430 33.69 7.24 -16.65
N ALA A 431 32.86 7.26 -17.70
CA ALA A 431 31.52 7.84 -17.65
C ALA A 431 30.58 7.06 -16.71
N ILE A 432 29.66 7.79 -16.06
CA ILE A 432 28.50 7.21 -15.40
C ILE A 432 27.49 6.88 -16.52
N LEU A 433 27.26 5.60 -16.74
CA LEU A 433 26.37 5.08 -17.79
C LEU A 433 24.90 5.06 -17.34
N GLU A 434 24.68 4.93 -16.03
CA GLU A 434 23.36 4.91 -15.40
C GLU A 434 23.47 5.29 -13.92
N HIS A 435 22.49 6.02 -13.39
CA HIS A 435 22.31 6.23 -11.94
C HIS A 435 20.82 6.10 -11.58
N VAL A 436 20.55 5.29 -10.56
CA VAL A 436 19.24 4.72 -10.18
C VAL A 436 19.04 4.79 -8.68
#